data_AF-A0A5C5Z9V8-F1
#
_entry.id   AF-A0A5C5Z9V8-F1
#
_cell.length_a   1.000
_cell.length_b   1.000
_cell.length_c   1.000
_cell.angle_alpha   90.00
_cell.angle_beta   90.00
_cell.angle_gamma   90.00
#
_symmetry.space_group_name_H-M   'P 1'
#
loop_
_entity.id
_entity.type
_entity.pdbx_description
1 polymer ?
#
loop_
_entity_poly.entity_id
_entity_poly.type
_entity_poly.pdbx_seq_one_letter_code
_entity_poly.pdbx_strand_id
1 'polypeptide(L)'
;MIKTVAGTIDSSRHSDCIDKAWTDVEERFATMVRRIDDCVGDLIITFQDLEIDQNTMVVFTSDNGPHCESCLKAFDYASTSFESFGPFDGIKRDLWEGGIRMPTLVHFPAVVSPTTIDFRFVLIRNTNEKEKSCQSSHANLGC
;
A
#
# COMPACT_ATOMS: atom_id res chain seq x y z
N MET A 1 6.64 -13.77 1.72
CA MET A 1 7.95 -14.46 1.70
C MET A 1 9.04 -13.39 1.75
N ILE A 2 9.82 -13.38 2.83
CA ILE A 2 10.97 -12.51 2.99
C ILE A 2 12.12 -13.15 2.20
N LYS A 3 12.34 -12.67 0.98
CA LYS A 3 13.50 -13.10 0.20
C LYS A 3 14.75 -12.46 0.80
N THR A 4 15.68 -13.30 1.26
CA THR A 4 17.02 -12.89 1.69
C THR A 4 17.96 -13.10 0.50
N VAL A 5 18.80 -12.10 0.19
CA VAL A 5 19.75 -12.17 -0.94
C VAL A 5 20.82 -13.26 -0.71
N ALA A 6 21.11 -13.56 0.57
CA ALA A 6 21.94 -14.68 1.00
C ALA A 6 21.37 -15.27 2.30
N GLY A 7 21.63 -16.57 2.56
CA GLY A 7 21.18 -17.27 3.76
C GLY A 7 19.87 -18.05 3.57
N THR A 8 19.30 -18.51 4.68
CA THR A 8 18.04 -19.27 4.68
C THR A 8 16.89 -18.38 4.20
N ILE A 9 16.07 -18.90 3.28
CA ILE A 9 14.86 -18.22 2.83
C ILE A 9 13.95 -18.00 4.04
N ASP A 10 13.27 -16.85 4.09
CA ASP A 10 12.27 -16.56 5.13
C ASP A 10 12.83 -16.45 6.58
N SER A 11 14.14 -16.34 6.78
CA SER A 11 14.72 -16.27 8.13
C SER A 11 14.91 -14.85 8.69
N SER A 12 15.03 -13.84 7.83
CA SER A 12 15.31 -12.46 8.28
C SER A 12 14.11 -11.84 9.00
N ARG A 13 14.36 -11.23 10.17
CA ARG A 13 13.43 -10.39 10.94
C ARG A 13 14.12 -9.09 11.31
N HIS A 14 13.37 -8.00 11.26
CA HIS A 14 13.84 -6.71 11.78
C HIS A 14 13.74 -6.74 13.30
N SER A 15 14.76 -6.25 14.02
CA SER A 15 14.82 -6.27 15.49
C SER A 15 13.62 -5.58 16.14
N ASP A 16 13.12 -4.53 15.50
CA ASP A 16 11.98 -3.76 16.03
C ASP A 16 10.62 -4.46 15.82
N CYS A 17 10.62 -5.58 15.09
CA CYS A 17 9.43 -6.32 14.70
C CYS A 17 9.31 -7.70 15.37
N ILE A 18 10.17 -7.99 16.35
CA ILE A 18 10.18 -9.25 17.11
C ILE A 18 9.91 -9.00 18.61
N ASP A 19 9.64 -10.07 19.36
CA ASP A 19 9.48 -10.06 20.83
C ASP A 19 8.28 -9.22 21.33
N LYS A 20 7.28 -9.00 20.47
CA LYS A 20 6.08 -8.18 20.75
C LYS A 20 4.82 -8.99 21.08
N ALA A 21 4.99 -10.26 21.47
CA ALA A 21 3.92 -11.24 21.63
C ALA A 21 3.08 -11.43 20.35
N TRP A 22 3.69 -11.17 19.19
CA TRP A 22 3.11 -11.40 17.88
C TRP A 22 3.33 -12.84 17.43
N THR A 23 2.46 -13.34 16.57
CA THR A 23 2.68 -14.62 15.89
C THR A 23 3.85 -14.53 14.90
N ASP A 24 4.43 -15.66 14.49
CA ASP A 24 5.51 -15.67 13.47
C ASP A 24 5.06 -14.97 12.17
N VAL A 25 3.77 -15.09 11.79
CA VAL A 25 3.23 -14.42 10.60
C VAL A 25 3.17 -12.90 10.78
N GLU A 26 2.77 -12.43 11.95
CA GLU A 26 2.69 -11.00 12.27
C GLU A 26 4.09 -10.36 12.35
N GLU A 27 5.07 -11.02 12.96
CA GLU A 27 6.46 -10.54 12.97
C GLU A 27 7.05 -10.44 11.55
N ARG A 28 6.72 -11.41 10.69
CA ARG A 28 7.09 -11.38 9.26
C ARG A 28 6.42 -10.24 8.53
N PHE A 29 5.12 -10.04 8.76
CA PHE A 29 4.36 -8.96 8.15
C PHE A 29 4.94 -7.60 8.54
N ALA A 30 5.12 -7.36 9.84
CA ALA A 30 5.72 -6.15 10.36
C ALA A 30 7.15 -5.94 9.82
N THR A 31 7.96 -6.99 9.75
CA THR A 31 9.30 -6.93 9.14
C THR A 31 9.22 -6.52 7.66
N MET A 32 8.27 -7.07 6.90
CA MET A 32 8.10 -6.71 5.48
C MET A 32 7.69 -5.24 5.32
N VAL A 33 6.75 -4.76 6.13
CA VAL A 33 6.34 -3.34 6.15
C VAL A 33 7.53 -2.45 6.49
N ARG A 34 8.31 -2.81 7.53
CA ARG A 34 9.51 -2.06 7.93
C ARG A 34 10.55 -1.98 6.83
N ARG A 35 10.80 -3.08 6.10
CA ARG A 35 11.72 -3.08 4.97
C ARG A 35 11.27 -2.16 3.83
N ILE A 36 9.97 -2.07 3.56
CA ILE A 36 9.44 -1.14 2.56
C ILE A 36 9.67 0.30 3.02
N ASP A 37 9.37 0.59 4.29
CA ASP A 37 9.61 1.91 4.90
C ASP A 37 11.08 2.33 4.80
N ASP A 38 12.02 1.46 5.20
CA ASP A 38 13.46 1.71 5.07
C ASP A 38 13.87 1.96 3.62
N CYS A 39 13.41 1.14 2.67
CA CYS A 39 13.72 1.32 1.25
C CYS A 39 13.16 2.63 0.66
N VAL A 40 11.97 3.07 1.10
CA VAL A 40 11.43 4.38 0.71
C VAL A 40 12.30 5.49 1.30
N GLY A 41 12.72 5.37 2.55
CA GLY A 41 13.68 6.29 3.19
C GLY A 41 14.98 6.42 2.40
N ASP A 42 15.58 5.30 2.01
CA ASP A 42 16.80 5.26 1.20
C ASP A 42 16.62 5.97 -0.15
N LEU A 43 15.48 5.78 -0.82
CA LEU A 43 15.17 6.47 -2.08
C LEU A 43 15.08 7.99 -1.89
N ILE A 44 14.40 8.46 -0.84
CA ILE A 44 14.27 9.89 -0.55
C ILE A 44 15.65 10.51 -0.28
N ILE A 45 16.49 9.86 0.54
CA ILE A 45 17.86 10.31 0.80
C ILE A 45 18.67 10.35 -0.50
N THR A 46 18.56 9.30 -1.33
CA THR A 46 19.25 9.24 -2.63
C THR A 46 18.84 10.38 -3.55
N PHE A 47 17.56 10.77 -3.59
CA PHE A 47 17.12 11.90 -4.41
C PHE A 47 17.66 13.24 -3.90
N GLN A 48 17.81 13.40 -2.58
CA GLN A 48 18.43 14.57 -1.97
C GLN A 48 19.93 14.63 -2.27
N ASP A 49 20.65 13.52 -2.11
CA ASP A 49 22.09 13.42 -2.38
C ASP A 49 22.43 13.68 -3.86
N LEU A 50 21.53 13.32 -4.77
CA LEU A 50 21.64 13.59 -6.21
C LEU A 50 21.13 14.98 -6.61
N GLU A 51 20.59 15.77 -5.68
CA GLU A 51 20.02 17.10 -5.92
C GLU A 51 18.86 17.11 -6.96
N ILE A 52 18.07 16.03 -7.00
CA ILE A 52 16.93 15.87 -7.93
C ILE A 52 15.56 15.82 -7.24
N ASP A 53 15.52 15.90 -5.92
CA ASP A 53 14.29 15.84 -5.11
C ASP A 53 13.28 16.93 -5.50
N GLN A 54 13.75 18.14 -5.81
CA GLN A 54 12.91 19.28 -6.22
C GLN A 54 12.22 19.07 -7.58
N ASN A 55 12.66 18.10 -8.39
CA ASN A 55 12.05 17.77 -9.69
C ASN A 55 11.55 16.32 -9.73
N THR A 56 11.41 15.67 -8.57
CA THR A 56 10.97 14.28 -8.47
C THR A 56 9.71 14.20 -7.62
N MET A 57 8.62 13.72 -8.22
CA MET A 57 7.39 13.40 -7.49
C MET A 57 7.38 11.92 -7.13
N VAL A 58 7.28 11.64 -5.83
CA VAL A 58 7.10 10.28 -5.31
C VAL A 58 5.65 10.11 -4.88
N VAL A 59 5.00 9.08 -5.39
CA VAL A 59 3.65 8.65 -4.98
C VAL A 59 3.77 7.29 -4.33
N PHE A 60 3.38 7.18 -3.07
CA PHE A 60 3.33 5.92 -2.32
C PHE A 60 1.88 5.53 -2.08
N THR A 61 1.51 4.32 -2.51
CA THR A 61 0.16 3.77 -2.34
C THR A 61 0.17 2.24 -2.39
N SER A 62 -0.99 1.62 -2.23
CA SER A 62 -1.22 0.17 -2.33
C SER A 62 -2.18 -0.13 -3.50
N ASP A 63 -2.18 -1.36 -3.99
CA ASP A 63 -3.06 -1.81 -5.09
C ASP A 63 -4.47 -2.20 -4.60
N ASN A 64 -4.57 -2.74 -3.40
CA ASN A 64 -5.80 -3.18 -2.75
C ASN A 64 -5.65 -3.25 -1.22
N GLY A 65 -6.77 -3.52 -0.55
CA GLY A 65 -6.85 -3.66 0.90
C GLY A 65 -6.02 -4.79 1.48
N PRO A 66 -6.01 -4.94 2.81
CA PRO A 66 -5.34 -6.07 3.46
C PRO A 66 -5.96 -7.40 3.02
N HIS A 67 -5.24 -8.50 3.23
CA HIS A 67 -5.69 -9.84 2.87
C HIS A 67 -5.63 -10.78 4.09
N CYS A 68 -6.31 -11.92 4.02
CA CYS A 68 -6.18 -13.01 5.00
C CYS A 68 -5.29 -14.17 4.50
N GLU A 69 -4.64 -13.97 3.35
CA GLU A 69 -3.75 -14.96 2.73
C GLU A 69 -2.43 -15.07 3.54
N SER A 70 -2.01 -16.28 3.90
CA SER A 70 -0.68 -16.53 4.44
C SER A 70 0.14 -17.35 3.44
N CYS A 71 1.36 -16.90 3.16
CA CYS A 71 2.30 -17.66 2.35
C CYS A 71 2.93 -18.85 3.11
N LEU A 72 2.62 -19.02 4.40
CA LEU A 72 3.10 -20.14 5.20
C LEU A 72 2.00 -21.18 5.31
N LYS A 73 2.30 -22.42 4.90
CA LYS A 73 1.34 -23.55 4.81
C LYS A 73 0.59 -23.88 6.11
N ALA A 74 1.01 -23.37 7.26
CA ALA A 74 0.54 -23.81 8.58
C ALA A 74 0.00 -22.69 9.48
N PHE A 75 -0.09 -21.46 8.98
CA PHE A 75 -0.49 -20.32 9.80
C PHE A 75 -1.45 -19.42 9.04
N ASP A 76 -2.60 -19.11 9.62
CA ASP A 76 -3.53 -18.11 9.08
C ASP A 76 -3.09 -16.70 9.50
N TYR A 77 -3.29 -15.72 8.61
CA TYR A 77 -3.17 -14.30 8.95
C TYR A 77 -4.56 -13.70 9.03
N ALA A 78 -4.85 -13.01 10.14
CA ALA A 78 -6.10 -12.27 10.27
C ALA A 78 -5.92 -10.88 9.66
N SER A 79 -6.81 -10.47 8.75
CA SER A 79 -6.81 -9.11 8.21
C SER A 79 -7.04 -8.03 9.28
N THR A 80 -7.61 -8.41 10.43
CA THR A 80 -7.78 -7.56 11.61
C THR A 80 -6.49 -7.33 12.38
N SER A 81 -5.43 -8.12 12.13
CA SER A 81 -4.11 -7.86 12.71
C SER A 81 -3.63 -6.46 12.30
N PHE A 82 -3.05 -5.75 13.26
CA PHE A 82 -2.56 -4.37 13.11
C PHE A 82 -3.60 -3.33 12.68
N GLU A 83 -4.90 -3.62 12.82
CA GLU A 83 -5.98 -2.71 12.40
C GLU A 83 -5.80 -2.23 10.95
N SER A 84 -5.37 -3.14 10.05
CA SER A 84 -4.82 -2.80 8.72
C SER A 84 -5.78 -2.06 7.78
N PHE A 85 -7.09 -2.13 8.02
CA PHE A 85 -8.12 -1.39 7.28
C PHE A 85 -8.78 -0.27 8.10
N GLY A 86 -8.28 0.02 9.30
CA GLY A 86 -8.77 1.07 10.19
C GLY A 86 -10.27 0.93 10.50
N PRO A 87 -11.06 2.01 10.42
CA PRO A 87 -12.49 1.99 10.73
C PRO A 87 -13.37 1.46 9.60
N PHE A 88 -12.79 0.94 8.51
CA PHE A 88 -13.50 0.53 7.31
C PHE A 88 -13.82 -0.97 7.32
N ASP A 89 -14.77 -1.38 6.49
CA ASP A 89 -15.15 -2.78 6.34
C ASP A 89 -14.58 -3.37 5.05
N GLY A 90 -14.35 -4.69 5.05
CA GLY A 90 -13.91 -5.46 3.90
C GLY A 90 -12.41 -5.49 3.69
N ILE A 91 -11.98 -6.41 2.83
CA ILE A 91 -10.59 -6.72 2.55
C ILE A 91 -10.36 -6.82 1.03
N LYS A 92 -9.14 -7.15 0.61
CA LYS A 92 -8.84 -7.49 -0.78
C LYS A 92 -9.92 -8.41 -1.38
N ARG A 93 -10.45 -8.01 -2.54
CA ARG A 93 -11.58 -8.61 -3.30
C ARG A 93 -12.98 -8.15 -2.89
N ASP A 94 -13.13 -7.42 -1.80
CA ASP A 94 -14.39 -6.75 -1.46
C ASP A 94 -14.51 -5.40 -2.16
N LEU A 95 -15.74 -4.99 -2.45
CA LEU A 95 -16.07 -3.64 -2.92
C LEU A 95 -16.40 -2.67 -1.76
N TRP A 96 -16.16 -3.11 -0.53
CA TRP A 96 -16.28 -2.27 0.66
C TRP A 96 -15.03 -1.40 0.82
N GLU A 97 -15.14 -0.33 1.61
CA GLU A 97 -14.08 0.68 1.77
C GLU A 97 -12.71 0.07 2.09
N GLY A 98 -12.61 -0.89 3.00
CA GLY A 98 -11.35 -1.55 3.37
C GLY A 98 -10.71 -2.35 2.23
N GLY A 99 -11.48 -2.77 1.22
CA GLY A 99 -10.98 -3.45 0.03
C GLY A 99 -10.41 -2.52 -1.05
N ILE A 100 -10.94 -1.29 -1.16
CA ILE A 100 -10.68 -0.36 -2.28
C ILE A 100 -10.04 0.98 -1.90
N ARG A 101 -10.13 1.41 -0.63
CA ARG A 101 -9.60 2.69 -0.15
C ARG A 101 -8.15 2.57 0.32
N MET A 102 -7.22 3.11 -0.46
CA MET A 102 -5.79 2.90 -0.21
C MET A 102 -5.11 4.11 0.45
N PRO A 103 -4.14 3.88 1.37
CA PRO A 103 -3.28 4.97 1.82
C PRO A 103 -2.56 5.55 0.60
N THR A 104 -2.53 6.87 0.50
CA THR A 104 -1.85 7.55 -0.62
C THR A 104 -1.09 8.74 -0.06
N LEU A 105 0.22 8.74 -0.25
CA LEU A 105 1.12 9.83 0.13
C LEU A 105 1.81 10.38 -1.13
N VAL A 106 1.93 11.70 -1.21
CA VAL A 106 2.66 12.38 -2.27
C VAL A 106 3.78 13.20 -1.64
N HIS A 107 5.01 12.92 -2.05
CA HIS A 107 6.18 13.72 -1.70
C HIS A 107 6.69 14.41 -2.96
N PHE A 108 6.55 15.73 -3.01
CA PHE A 108 7.08 16.56 -4.10
C PHE A 108 7.40 17.97 -3.56
N PRO A 109 8.60 18.18 -3.00
CA PRO A 109 8.93 19.39 -2.22
C PRO A 109 8.70 20.72 -2.93
N ALA A 110 8.93 20.79 -4.24
CA ALA A 110 8.76 22.02 -5.02
C ALA A 110 7.29 22.44 -5.21
N VAL A 111 6.33 21.53 -5.01
CA VAL A 111 4.91 21.75 -5.32
C VAL A 111 4.00 21.51 -4.12
N VAL A 112 4.24 20.45 -3.35
CA VAL A 112 3.40 20.05 -2.22
C VAL A 112 3.99 20.55 -0.92
N SER A 113 3.26 21.45 -0.24
CA SER A 113 3.67 21.92 1.08
C SER A 113 3.65 20.77 2.10
N PRO A 114 4.65 20.69 3.01
CA PRO A 114 4.69 19.69 4.06
C PRO A 114 3.39 19.68 4.88
N THR A 115 3.02 18.51 5.41
CA THR A 115 1.85 18.34 6.31
C THR A 115 0.48 18.68 5.70
N THR A 116 0.39 18.79 4.37
CA THR A 116 -0.89 18.99 3.67
C THR A 116 -1.75 17.72 3.71
N ILE A 117 -3.03 17.86 4.02
CA ILE A 117 -4.03 16.79 3.96
C ILE A 117 -5.09 17.19 2.93
N ASP A 118 -5.41 16.27 2.02
CA ASP A 118 -6.43 16.45 1.00
C ASP A 118 -7.49 15.34 1.12
N PHE A 119 -8.77 15.74 1.13
CA PHE A 119 -9.92 14.83 1.30
C PHE A 119 -10.60 14.49 -0.03
N ARG A 120 -10.06 14.93 -1.16
CA ARG A 120 -10.61 14.60 -2.48
C ARG A 120 -10.47 13.11 -2.77
N PHE A 121 -11.52 12.53 -3.32
CA PHE A 121 -11.48 11.18 -3.87
C PHE A 121 -10.63 11.17 -5.15
N VAL A 122 -9.66 10.25 -5.21
CA VAL A 122 -8.78 10.07 -6.36
C VAL A 122 -8.94 8.63 -6.87
N LEU A 123 -9.25 8.50 -8.16
CA LEU A 123 -9.27 7.21 -8.85
C LEU A 123 -7.97 7.03 -9.63
N ILE A 124 -7.15 6.06 -9.22
CA ILE A 124 -5.98 5.64 -9.97
C ILE A 124 -6.44 4.65 -11.03
N ARG A 125 -6.37 5.05 -12.30
CA ARG A 125 -6.77 4.23 -13.45
C ARG A 125 -5.65 4.15 -14.46
N ASN A 126 -5.50 2.99 -15.09
CA ASN A 126 -4.63 2.83 -16.25
C ASN A 126 -5.30 3.52 -17.45
N THR A 127 -4.63 4.50 -18.05
CA THR A 127 -5.16 5.26 -19.21
C THR A 127 -4.82 4.62 -20.55
N ASN A 128 -4.10 3.49 -20.59
CA ASN A 128 -3.73 2.82 -21.84
C ASN A 128 -4.84 1.92 -22.40
N GLU A 129 -5.94 1.75 -21.69
CA GLU A 129 -7.14 1.12 -22.24
C GLU A 129 -7.91 2.15 -23.06
N LYS A 130 -8.00 1.93 -24.38
CA LYS A 130 -8.87 2.72 -25.26
C LYS A 130 -10.25 2.75 -24.63
N GLU A 131 -10.71 3.94 -24.24
CA GLU A 131 -12.06 4.16 -23.74
C GLU A 131 -13.04 3.52 -24.74
N LYS A 132 -13.62 2.38 -24.38
CA LYS A 132 -14.91 2.01 -24.97
C LYS A 132 -15.87 2.99 -24.32
N SER A 133 -16.11 4.12 -25.00
CA SER A 133 -17.18 5.02 -24.63
C SER A 133 -18.46 4.18 -24.61
N CYS A 134 -18.93 3.80 -23.42
CA CYS A 134 -20.28 3.33 -23.26
C CYS A 134 -21.12 4.59 -23.43
N GLN A 135 -21.46 4.93 -24.67
CA GLN A 135 -22.51 5.89 -24.93
C GLN A 135 -23.77 5.27 -24.35
N SER A 136 -24.13 5.66 -23.13
CA SER A 136 -25.45 5.40 -22.61
C SER A 136 -26.41 6.10 -23.55
N SER A 137 -27.07 5.33 -24.41
CA SER A 137 -28.31 5.76 -25.00
C SER A 137 -29.25 6.04 -23.84
N HIS A 138 -29.42 7.33 -23.53
CA HIS A 138 -30.52 7.79 -22.72
C HIS A 138 -31.80 7.39 -23.46
N ALA A 139 -32.31 6.20 -23.16
CA ALA A 139 -33.69 5.88 -23.41
C ALA A 139 -34.50 6.78 -22.47
N ASN A 140 -35.08 7.83 -23.06
CA ASN A 140 -36.22 8.53 -22.50
C ASN A 140 -37.26 7.48 -22.07
N LEU A 141 -37.37 7.22 -20.78
CA LEU A 141 -38.56 6.66 -20.19
C LEU A 141 -39.28 7.81 -19.51
N GLY A 142 -40.15 8.45 -20.30
CA GLY A 142 -41.22 9.27 -19.77
C GLY A 142 -42.35 8.37 -19.28
N CYS A 143 -42.65 8.48 -17.99
CA CYS A 143 -43.96 8.58 -17.34
C CYS A 143 -43.70 8.49 -15.83
#